data_AF-A0A2N5GVH5-F1
#
_entry.id   AF-A0A2N5GVH5-F1
#
_cell.length_a   1.000
_cell.length_b   1.000
_cell.length_c   1.000
_cell.angle_alpha   90.00
_cell.angle_beta   90.00
_cell.angle_gamma   90.00
#
_symmetry.space_group_name_H-M   'P 1'
#
loop_
_entity.id
_entity.type
_entity.pdbx_description
1 polymer ?
#
loop_
_entity_poly.entity_id
_entity_poly.type
_entity_poly.pdbx_seq_one_letter_code
_entity_poly.pdbx_strand_id
1 'polypeptide(L)' 'MINIVLIMMNGQEINLNNIETSEAKKLEESFNNTDSMFLSFESEGTRVSINKMAIMRLEVVESKTNQTTEHE' A
#
# COMPACT_ATOMS: atom_id res chain seq x y z
N MET A 1 -1.13 -11.31 4.04
CA MET A 1 -0.28 -10.39 3.25
C MET A 1 -1.19 -9.44 2.50
N ILE A 2 -0.84 -8.17 2.45
CA ILE A 2 -1.66 -7.11 1.85
C ILE A 2 -0.94 -6.57 0.62
N ASN A 3 -1.68 -6.32 -0.44
CA ASN A 3 -1.22 -5.53 -1.57
C ASN A 3 -1.87 -4.15 -1.48
N ILE A 4 -1.08 -3.09 -1.70
CA ILE A 4 -1.56 -1.72 -1.72
C ILE A 4 -1.38 -1.16 -3.12
N VAL A 5 -2.41 -0.50 -3.64
CA VAL A 5 -2.34 0.21 -4.91
C VAL A 5 -2.44 1.70 -4.63
N LEU A 6 -1.37 2.43 -4.98
CA LEU A 6 -1.41 3.90 -5.00
C LEU A 6 -1.81 4.34 -6.39
N ILE A 7 -2.95 5.02 -6.48
CA ILE A 7 -3.48 5.50 -7.74
C ILE A 7 -3.14 6.97 -7.84
N MET A 8 -2.26 7.29 -8.78
CA MET A 8 -1.73 8.63 -9.00
C MET A 8 -2.76 9.51 -9.73
N MET A 9 -2.62 10.84 -9.63
CA MET A 9 -3.53 11.80 -10.29
C MET A 9 -3.54 11.70 -11.82
N ASN A 10 -2.47 11.19 -12.43
CA ASN A 10 -2.39 10.94 -13.86
C ASN A 10 -2.99 9.58 -14.28
N GLY A 11 -3.60 8.84 -13.35
CA GLY A 11 -4.15 7.50 -13.57
C GLY A 11 -3.13 6.36 -13.52
N GLN A 12 -1.86 6.63 -13.25
CA GLN A 12 -0.85 5.58 -13.08
C GLN A 12 -1.05 4.85 -11.74
N GLU A 13 -0.87 3.53 -11.75
CA GLU A 13 -0.92 2.71 -10.53
C GLU A 13 0.50 2.32 -10.09
N ILE A 14 0.77 2.47 -8.79
CA ILE A 14 1.99 1.97 -8.14
C ILE A 14 1.56 0.85 -7.19
N ASN A 15 2.01 -0.37 -7.47
CA ASN A 15 1.65 -1.56 -6.72
C ASN A 15 2.72 -1.89 -5.67
N LEU A 16 2.32 -1.94 -4.42
CA LEU A 16 3.14 -2.36 -3.28
C LEU A 16 2.67 -3.75 -2.85
N ASN A 17 3.46 -4.77 -3.17
CA ASN A 17 3.09 -6.15 -2.91
C ASN A 17 3.70 -6.65 -1.60
N ASN A 18 3.06 -7.66 -0.99
CA ASN A 18 3.57 -8.35 0.19
C ASN A 18 3.81 -7.44 1.42
N ILE A 19 2.96 -6.42 1.60
CA ILE A 19 3.02 -5.55 2.76
C ILE A 19 2.41 -6.27 3.97
N GLU A 20 3.10 -6.21 5.11
CA GLU A 20 2.56 -6.70 6.38
C GLU A 20 1.33 -5.89 6.79
N THR A 21 0.36 -6.54 7.45
CA THR A 21 -0.88 -5.86 7.86
C THR A 21 -0.64 -4.65 8.76
N SER A 22 0.37 -4.71 9.64
CA SER A 22 0.80 -3.60 10.49
C SER A 22 1.35 -2.42 9.68
N GLU A 23 2.20 -2.68 8.70
CA GLU A 23 2.77 -1.66 7.80
C GLU A 23 1.71 -1.05 6.88
N ALA A 24 0.77 -1.86 6.38
CA ALA A 24 -0.32 -1.38 5.56
C ALA A 24 -1.23 -0.38 6.30
N LYS A 25 -1.55 -0.67 7.56
CA LYS A 25 -2.31 0.26 8.43
C LYS A 25 -1.55 1.55 8.66
N LYS A 26 -0.24 1.50 8.94
CA LYS A 26 0.58 2.71 9.09
C LYS A 26 0.60 3.54 7.80
N LEU A 27 0.67 2.89 6.64
CA LEU A 27 0.62 3.54 5.33
C LEU A 27 -0.71 4.25 5.12
N GLU A 28 -1.84 3.59 5.42
CA GLU A 28 -3.18 4.16 5.32
C GLU A 28 -3.38 5.34 6.31
N GLU A 29 -2.97 5.18 7.56
CA GLU A 29 -3.00 6.25 8.57
C GLU A 29 -2.12 7.43 8.14
N SER A 30 -0.91 7.15 7.67
CA SER A 30 0.01 8.18 7.18
C SER A 30 -0.59 8.91 5.99
N PHE A 31 -1.23 8.22 5.04
CA PHE A 31 -1.88 8.82 3.89
C PHE A 31 -2.98 9.81 4.30
N ASN A 32 -3.81 9.45 5.27
CA ASN A 32 -4.90 10.27 5.80
C ASN A 32 -4.43 11.40 6.74
N ASN A 33 -3.21 11.30 7.28
CA ASN A 33 -2.66 12.33 8.16
C ASN A 33 -2.25 13.60 7.38
N THR A 34 -2.70 14.76 7.83
CA THR A 34 -2.44 16.06 7.21
C THR A 34 -1.07 16.67 7.56
N ASP A 35 -0.40 16.18 8.59
CA ASP A 35 0.85 16.76 9.11
C ASP A 35 2.08 16.48 8.22
N SER A 36 1.95 15.56 7.25
CA SER A 36 3.02 15.25 6.30
C SER A 36 2.55 15.42 4.86
N MET A 37 3.36 16.12 4.05
CA MET A 37 3.16 16.24 2.61
C MET A 37 3.60 14.99 1.82
N PHE A 38 4.40 14.12 2.44
CA PHE A 38 4.97 12.93 1.80
C PHE A 38 4.49 11.65 2.47
N LEU A 39 4.27 10.62 1.65
CA LEU A 39 4.10 9.23 2.06
C LEU A 39 5.45 8.53 1.88
N SER A 40 6.02 7.98 2.96
CA SER A 40 7.30 7.27 2.92
C SER A 40 7.13 5.83 3.39
N PHE A 41 7.68 4.89 2.65
CA PHE A 41 7.70 3.47 3.00
C PHE A 41 8.96 2.80 2.43
N GLU A 42 9.29 1.64 2.96
CA GLU A 42 10.36 0.80 2.43
C GLU A 42 9.75 -0.27 1.51
N SER A 43 10.33 -0.42 0.32
CA SER A 43 9.93 -1.45 -0.63
C SER A 43 11.20 -2.02 -1.26
N GLU A 44 11.39 -3.34 -1.15
CA GLU A 44 12.54 -4.07 -1.71
C GLU A 44 13.90 -3.49 -1.26
N GLY A 45 14.00 -3.06 0.02
CA GLY A 45 15.21 -2.46 0.59
C GLY A 45 15.51 -1.05 0.10
N THR A 46 14.61 -0.46 -0.69
CA THR A 46 14.69 0.93 -1.14
C THR A 46 13.65 1.78 -0.43
N ARG A 47 14.07 2.90 0.15
CA ARG A 47 13.15 3.88 0.72
C ARG A 47 12.51 4.70 -0.39
N VAL A 48 11.19 4.60 -0.50
CA VAL A 48 10.38 5.36 -1.46
C VAL A 48 9.67 6.48 -0.72
N SER A 49 9.69 7.68 -1.28
CA SER A 49 8.96 8.85 -0.79
C SER A 49 8.13 9.44 -1.92
N ILE A 50 6.82 9.53 -1.73
CA ILE A 50 5.87 9.99 -2.73
C ILE A 50 5.17 11.23 -2.18
N ASN A 51 5.06 12.29 -2.98
CA ASN A 51 4.27 13.45 -2.61
C ASN A 51 2.78 13.06 -2.59
N LYS A 52 2.09 13.22 -1.45
CA LYS A 52 0.68 12.85 -1.31
C LYS A 52 -0.23 13.60 -2.27
N MET A 53 0.14 14.84 -2.64
CA MET A 53 -0.58 15.61 -3.65
C MET A 53 -0.57 14.94 -5.02
N ALA A 54 0.37 14.02 -5.29
CA ALA A 54 0.41 13.26 -6.54
C ALA A 54 -0.48 12.00 -6.52
N ILE A 55 -1.00 11.61 -5.35
CA ILE A 55 -1.79 10.40 -5.14
C ILE A 55 -3.27 10.80 -5.08
N MET A 56 -4.09 10.27 -5.99
CA MET A 56 -5.53 10.48 -6.01
C MET A 56 -6.24 9.65 -4.94
N ARG A 57 -5.86 8.36 -4.81
CA ARG A 57 -6.42 7.45 -3.80
C ARG A 57 -5.47 6.29 -3.52
N LEU A 58 -5.66 5.66 -2.37
CA LEU A 58 -4.98 4.44 -1.94
C LEU A 58 -6.02 3.33 -1.83
N GLU A 59 -5.76 2.16 -2.40
CA GLU A 59 -6.58 0.95 -2.24
C GLU A 59 -5.81 -0.14 -1.49
N VAL A 60 -6.45 -0.72 -0.47
CA VAL A 60 -5.90 -1.84 0.31
C VAL A 60 -6.59 -3.13 -0.16
N VAL A 61 -5.81 -4.05 -0.70
CA VAL A 61 -6.28 -5.36 -1.19
C VAL A 61 -5.69 -6.45 -0.33
N GLU A 62 -6.50 -7.01 0.57
CA GLU A 62 -6.09 -8.18 1.34
C GLU A 62 -6.00 -9.40 0.43
N SER A 63 -4.82 -10.03 0.38
CA SER A 63 -4.70 -11.31 -0.29
C SER A 63 -5.48 -12.33 0.54
N LYS A 64 -6.61 -12.82 0.02
CA LYS A 64 -7.32 -13.94 0.63
C LYS A 64 -6.33 -15.10 0.80
N THR A 65 -5.98 -15.42 2.04
CA THR A 65 -5.33 -16.69 2.37
C THR A 65 -6.29 -17.79 1.93
N ASN A 66 -6.00 -18.49 0.83
CA ASN A 66 -6.66 -19.76 0.55
C ASN A 66 -6.38 -20.68 1.74
N GLN A 67 -7.35 -20.82 2.63
CA GLN A 67 -7.35 -21.86 3.64
C GLN A 67 -7.89 -23.15 3.02
N THR A 68 -7.08 -24.20 3.22
CA THR A 68 -7.33 -25.65 3.11
C THR A 68 -7.30 -26.34 1.74
N THR A 69 -6.24 -27.14 1.61
CA THR A 69 -6.11 -28.39 0.87
C THR A 69 -7.26 -29.34 1.20
N GLU A 70 -7.91 -29.90 0.18
CA GLU A 70 -8.59 -31.20 0.26
C GLU A 70 -8.00 -32.10 -0.83
N HIS A 71 -7.61 -33.29 -0.41
CA HIS A 71 -7.10 -34.39 -1.21
C HIS A 71 -8.28 -35.36 -1.33
N GLU A 72 -8.86 -35.49 -2.52
CA GLU A 72 -9.58 -36.69 -3.01
C GLU A 72 -9.37 -36.81 -4.52
#